data_AF-A0A1Q3GT36-F1
#
_entry.id   AF-A0A1Q3GT36-F1
#
_cell.length_a   1.000
_cell.length_b   1.000
_cell.length_c   1.000
_cell.angle_alpha   90.00
_cell.angle_beta   90.00
_cell.angle_gamma   90.00
#
_symmetry.space_group_name_H-M   'P 1'
#
loop_
_entity.id
_entity.type
_entity.pdbx_description
1 polymer ?
#
loop_
_entity_poly.entity_id
_entity_poly.type
_entity_poly.pdbx_seq_one_letter_code
_entity_poly.pdbx_strand_id
1 'polypeptide(L)'
;MHTKTLTEYLASIPRRPYLSDEQIIKSAFERNQLRLTEALLDFQLQYAGYHHQFYGEFFVYGILHEESVHLPTLDVDFDDENPKNILYTCMDCRPSEMRALNEKGVFYRDYTPIAESFTKYLEQRAFRWKLSQRTQWEAVNLAEHVQDAIKEEQPGKLEEFIVAEVSDRYAKVYQPNQDLVIKSMPEQITAWKAAGTRQQLFYFEL
;
A
#
# COMPACT_ATOMS: atom_id res chain seq x y z
N MET A 1 3.19 9.44 13.99
CA MET A 1 2.95 10.76 13.37
C MET A 1 3.03 10.58 11.87
N HIS A 2 2.00 10.95 11.11
CA HIS A 2 2.03 10.85 9.63
C HIS A 2 3.00 11.86 9.04
N THR A 3 3.56 11.55 7.87
CA THR A 3 4.37 12.53 7.13
C THR A 3 3.47 13.59 6.52
N LYS A 4 4.03 14.77 6.24
CA LYS A 4 3.27 15.88 5.63
C LYS A 4 2.60 15.44 4.32
N THR A 5 3.33 14.68 3.50
CA THR A 5 2.82 14.15 2.22
C THR A 5 1.64 13.21 2.43
N LEU A 6 1.69 12.32 3.41
CA LEU A 6 0.58 11.42 3.75
C LEU A 6 -0.64 12.20 4.25
N THR A 7 -0.46 13.20 5.11
CA THR A 7 -1.56 14.04 5.60
C THR A 7 -2.26 14.78 4.47
N GLU A 8 -1.50 15.38 3.55
CA GLU A 8 -2.05 16.06 2.36
C GLU A 8 -2.81 15.08 1.45
N TYR A 9 -2.26 13.88 1.24
CA TYR A 9 -2.93 12.84 0.45
C TYR A 9 -4.24 12.38 1.07
N LEU A 10 -4.26 12.08 2.38
CA LEU A 10 -5.48 11.68 3.09
C LEU A 10 -6.55 12.76 3.07
N ALA A 11 -6.16 14.03 3.16
CA ALA A 11 -7.09 15.16 3.04
C ALA A 11 -7.69 15.29 1.63
N SER A 12 -7.02 14.76 0.60
CA SER A 12 -7.50 14.80 -0.79
C SER A 12 -8.49 13.70 -1.15
N ILE A 13 -8.61 12.66 -0.32
CA ILE A 13 -9.49 11.51 -0.58
C ILE A 13 -10.75 11.56 0.31
N PRO A 14 -11.93 11.18 -0.21
CA PRO A 14 -13.14 11.11 0.61
C PRO A 14 -13.01 10.09 1.74
N ARG A 15 -13.62 10.41 2.89
CA ARG A 15 -13.79 9.50 4.02
C ARG A 15 -15.27 9.40 4.37
N ARG A 16 -15.83 8.20 4.33
CA ARG A 16 -17.20 7.92 4.81
C ARG A 16 -17.22 7.79 6.34
N PRO A 17 -18.40 7.90 6.96
CA PRO A 17 -18.60 7.41 8.31
C PRO A 17 -18.03 5.99 8.45
N TYR A 18 -17.42 5.71 9.58
CA TYR A 18 -16.77 4.43 9.85
C TYR A 18 -16.99 4.08 11.31
N LEU A 19 -16.91 2.79 11.61
CA LEU A 19 -17.05 2.29 12.96
C LEU A 19 -15.78 2.58 13.76
N SER A 20 -15.89 3.47 14.74
CA SER A 20 -14.79 3.88 15.64
C SER A 20 -14.99 3.43 17.09
N ASP A 21 -16.10 2.76 17.40
CA ASP A 21 -16.37 2.25 18.75
C ASP A 21 -15.51 1.02 19.04
N GLU A 22 -14.51 1.20 19.91
CA GLU A 22 -13.57 0.13 20.26
C GLU A 22 -14.23 -1.09 20.90
N GLN A 23 -15.36 -0.94 21.62
CA GLN A 23 -16.05 -2.07 22.22
C GLN A 23 -16.75 -2.91 21.17
N ILE A 24 -17.35 -2.28 20.15
CA ILE A 24 -17.95 -3.00 19.03
C ILE A 24 -16.86 -3.72 18.23
N ILE A 25 -15.74 -3.05 17.95
CA ILE A 25 -14.59 -3.65 17.25
C ILE A 25 -14.07 -4.86 18.03
N LYS A 26 -13.80 -4.69 19.33
CA LYS A 26 -13.33 -5.77 20.21
C LYS A 26 -14.30 -6.94 20.24
N SER A 27 -15.59 -6.65 20.38
CA SER A 27 -16.64 -7.69 20.40
C SER A 27 -16.67 -8.48 19.09
N ALA A 28 -16.42 -7.86 17.93
CA ALA A 28 -16.36 -8.58 16.66
C ALA A 28 -15.18 -9.56 16.59
N PHE A 29 -14.00 -9.17 17.06
CA PHE A 29 -12.85 -10.07 17.14
C PHE A 29 -13.10 -11.22 18.12
N GLU A 30 -13.68 -10.94 19.30
CA GLU A 30 -13.99 -11.96 20.31
C GLU A 30 -14.99 -13.01 19.80
N ARG A 31 -16.03 -12.61 19.07
CA ARG A 31 -17.01 -13.55 18.48
C ARG A 31 -16.36 -14.52 17.49
N ASN A 32 -15.34 -14.06 16.76
CA ASN A 32 -14.58 -14.87 15.82
C ASN A 32 -13.40 -15.62 16.47
N GLN A 33 -13.25 -15.53 17.80
CA GLN A 33 -12.13 -16.12 18.55
C GLN A 33 -10.75 -15.60 18.07
N LEU A 34 -10.72 -14.37 17.55
CA LEU A 34 -9.52 -13.71 17.04
C LEU A 34 -8.95 -12.75 18.09
N ARG A 35 -7.64 -12.49 17.98
CA ARG A 35 -6.98 -11.49 18.80
C ARG A 35 -7.02 -10.12 18.13
N LEU A 36 -7.66 -9.15 18.76
CA LEU A 36 -7.51 -7.74 18.39
C LEU A 36 -6.14 -7.23 18.87
N THR A 37 -5.22 -6.97 17.94
CA THR A 37 -3.94 -6.34 18.25
C THR A 37 -4.01 -4.82 18.12
N GLU A 38 -3.06 -4.12 18.75
CA GLU A 38 -2.93 -2.66 18.61
C GLU A 38 -2.80 -2.24 17.15
N ALA A 39 -2.03 -2.98 16.34
CA ALA A 39 -1.84 -2.66 14.92
C ALA A 39 -3.15 -2.72 14.10
N LEU A 40 -4.01 -3.71 14.40
CA LEU A 40 -5.31 -3.85 13.73
C LEU A 40 -6.31 -2.79 14.20
N LEU A 41 -6.32 -2.49 15.51
CA LEU A 41 -7.15 -1.42 16.07
C LEU A 41 -6.73 -0.04 15.52
N ASP A 42 -5.43 0.25 15.53
CA ASP A 42 -4.86 1.49 14.98
C ASP A 42 -5.22 1.66 13.51
N PHE A 43 -5.15 0.57 12.73
CA PHE A 43 -5.58 0.60 11.34
C PHE A 43 -7.06 1.00 11.22
N GLN A 44 -7.95 0.34 11.96
CA GLN A 44 -9.38 0.63 11.92
C GLN A 44 -9.66 2.08 12.31
N LEU A 45 -9.09 2.57 13.40
CA LEU A 45 -9.34 3.92 13.90
C LEU A 45 -8.78 5.00 12.97
N GLN A 46 -7.58 4.79 12.43
CA GLN A 46 -6.91 5.79 11.60
C GLN A 46 -7.41 5.80 10.16
N TYR A 47 -7.71 4.64 9.58
CA TYR A 47 -7.87 4.51 8.13
C TYR A 47 -9.25 4.03 7.68
N ALA A 48 -10.10 3.50 8.57
CA ALA A 48 -11.41 3.05 8.14
C ALA A 48 -12.26 4.21 7.57
N GLY A 49 -13.04 3.88 6.55
CA GLY A 49 -13.92 4.81 5.84
C GLY A 49 -13.27 5.56 4.67
N TYR A 50 -11.93 5.61 4.58
CA TYR A 50 -11.27 6.27 3.45
C TYR A 50 -11.47 5.49 2.15
N HIS A 51 -11.65 6.24 1.06
CA HIS A 51 -11.86 5.66 -0.27
C HIS A 51 -10.54 5.23 -0.92
N HIS A 52 -10.60 4.09 -1.58
CA HIS A 52 -9.59 3.60 -2.48
C HIS A 52 -10.16 3.51 -3.90
N GLN A 53 -9.66 4.35 -4.80
CA GLN A 53 -10.01 4.24 -6.21
C GLN A 53 -9.09 3.25 -6.93
N PHE A 54 -9.67 2.25 -7.59
CA PHE A 54 -8.96 1.24 -8.35
C PHE A 54 -9.72 0.91 -9.64
N TYR A 55 -9.12 1.16 -10.80
CA TYR A 55 -9.73 0.97 -12.13
C TYR A 55 -11.17 1.48 -12.30
N GLY A 56 -11.48 2.64 -11.71
CA GLY A 56 -12.82 3.25 -11.78
C GLY A 56 -13.81 2.76 -10.72
N GLU A 57 -13.41 1.79 -9.91
CA GLU A 57 -14.17 1.30 -8.77
C GLU A 57 -13.72 1.98 -7.48
N PHE A 58 -14.64 2.07 -6.52
CA PHE A 58 -14.39 2.63 -5.21
C PHE A 58 -14.52 1.53 -4.16
N PHE A 59 -13.42 1.27 -3.47
CA PHE A 59 -13.40 0.42 -2.29
C PHE A 59 -13.24 1.29 -1.05
N VAL A 60 -13.57 0.74 0.11
CA VAL A 60 -13.51 1.46 1.39
C VAL A 60 -12.57 0.70 2.32
N TYR A 61 -11.59 1.38 2.90
CA TYR A 61 -10.71 0.78 3.89
C TYR A 61 -11.48 0.51 5.20
N GLY A 62 -11.10 -0.58 5.88
CA GLY A 62 -11.70 -1.00 7.15
C GLY A 62 -11.55 -2.51 7.33
N ILE A 63 -11.35 -2.96 8.57
CA ILE A 63 -11.50 -4.38 8.91
C ILE A 63 -12.98 -4.65 9.23
N LEU A 64 -13.63 -3.67 9.86
CA LEU A 64 -15.01 -3.76 10.30
C LEU A 64 -15.84 -2.63 9.67
N HIS A 65 -16.98 -3.00 9.09
CA HIS A 65 -17.83 -2.10 8.32
C HIS A 65 -19.25 -2.10 8.87
N GLU A 66 -19.83 -0.91 9.06
CA GLU A 66 -21.25 -0.75 9.39
C GLU A 66 -22.15 -1.03 8.18
N GLU A 67 -21.66 -0.68 6.99
CA GLU A 67 -22.27 -1.01 5.72
C GLU A 67 -21.17 -1.49 4.77
N SER A 68 -21.38 -2.62 4.11
CA SER A 68 -20.44 -3.20 3.16
C SER A 68 -21.15 -3.81 1.96
N VAL A 69 -20.47 -3.79 0.81
CA VAL A 69 -20.94 -4.43 -0.44
C VAL A 69 -20.38 -5.85 -0.57
N HIS A 70 -19.12 -6.07 -0.19
CA HIS A 70 -18.41 -7.33 -0.41
C HIS A 70 -18.03 -8.09 0.86
N LEU A 71 -18.02 -7.43 2.02
CA LEU A 71 -17.64 -8.02 3.31
C LEU A 71 -18.86 -8.21 4.24
N PRO A 72 -18.75 -9.10 5.25
CA PRO A 72 -19.74 -9.19 6.31
C PRO A 72 -19.88 -7.84 7.03
N THR A 73 -21.13 -7.47 7.30
CA THR A 73 -21.45 -6.26 8.07
C THR A 73 -21.29 -6.51 9.56
N LEU A 74 -20.60 -5.61 10.26
CA LEU A 74 -20.31 -5.67 11.69
C LEU A 74 -19.60 -6.97 12.13
N ASP A 75 -18.92 -7.65 11.21
CA ASP A 75 -18.08 -8.80 11.49
C ASP A 75 -16.72 -8.74 10.79
N VAL A 76 -15.79 -9.57 11.24
CA VAL A 76 -14.43 -9.64 10.70
C VAL A 76 -14.36 -10.72 9.62
N ASP A 77 -13.89 -10.36 8.44
CA ASP A 77 -13.52 -11.31 7.40
C ASP A 77 -12.01 -11.61 7.52
N PHE A 78 -11.66 -12.90 7.52
CA PHE A 78 -10.29 -13.34 7.70
C PHE A 78 -10.03 -14.69 7.04
N ASP A 79 -8.78 -14.91 6.68
CA ASP A 79 -8.23 -16.16 6.20
C ASP A 79 -7.34 -16.78 7.28
N ASP A 80 -7.68 -18.00 7.69
CA ASP A 80 -7.00 -18.79 8.71
C ASP A 80 -6.30 -20.04 8.17
N GLU A 81 -6.14 -20.18 6.84
CA GLU A 81 -5.45 -21.33 6.22
C GLU A 81 -4.02 -21.49 6.76
N ASN A 82 -3.40 -20.38 7.18
CA ASN A 82 -2.17 -20.38 7.96
C ASN A 82 -2.41 -19.82 9.37
N PRO A 83 -2.60 -20.69 10.38
CA PRO A 83 -2.85 -20.26 11.76
C PRO A 83 -1.71 -19.45 12.39
N LYS A 84 -0.49 -19.50 11.81
CA LYS A 84 0.65 -18.69 12.28
C LYS A 84 0.68 -17.29 11.68
N ASN A 85 -0.15 -17.02 10.68
CA ASN A 85 -0.23 -15.75 9.98
C ASN A 85 -1.64 -15.56 9.39
N ILE A 86 -2.62 -15.43 10.28
CA ILE A 86 -4.01 -15.07 9.92
C ILE A 86 -3.98 -13.74 9.17
N LEU A 87 -4.72 -13.66 8.07
CA LEU A 87 -4.88 -12.47 7.26
C LEU A 87 -6.29 -11.92 7.45
N TYR A 88 -6.38 -10.68 7.93
CA TYR A 88 -7.63 -9.97 8.17
C TYR A 88 -7.91 -9.09 6.96
N THR A 89 -9.00 -9.32 6.25
CA THR A 89 -9.40 -8.47 5.12
C THR A 89 -9.64 -7.05 5.62
N CYS A 90 -9.05 -6.08 4.94
CA CYS A 90 -8.92 -4.70 5.45
C CYS A 90 -9.46 -3.65 4.46
N MET A 91 -10.22 -4.09 3.46
CA MET A 91 -10.83 -3.25 2.47
C MET A 91 -12.09 -3.93 1.93
N ASP A 92 -13.20 -3.21 1.88
CA ASP A 92 -14.42 -3.64 1.22
C ASP A 92 -14.23 -3.64 -0.30
N CYS A 93 -13.69 -4.74 -0.80
CA CYS A 93 -13.36 -4.95 -2.19
C CYS A 93 -13.77 -6.35 -2.66
N ARG A 94 -13.77 -6.54 -3.98
CA ARG A 94 -14.07 -7.85 -4.57
C ARG A 94 -13.07 -8.90 -4.08
N PRO A 95 -13.49 -10.18 -3.98
CA PRO A 95 -12.59 -11.27 -3.60
C PRO A 95 -11.32 -11.38 -4.46
N SER A 96 -11.41 -11.03 -5.75
CA SER A 96 -10.26 -11.02 -6.67
C SER A 96 -9.26 -9.89 -6.43
N GLU A 97 -9.59 -8.94 -5.55
CA GLU A 97 -8.81 -7.75 -5.21
C GLU A 97 -8.42 -7.76 -3.73
N MET A 98 -8.28 -8.94 -3.13
CA MET A 98 -8.06 -9.11 -1.70
C MET A 98 -6.92 -8.22 -1.18
N ARG A 99 -7.21 -7.48 -0.11
CA ARG A 99 -6.23 -6.72 0.65
C ARG A 99 -6.38 -7.09 2.12
N ALA A 100 -5.28 -7.46 2.74
CA ALA A 100 -5.32 -7.92 4.12
C ALA A 100 -4.19 -7.34 4.96
N LEU A 101 -4.38 -7.41 6.27
CA LEU A 101 -3.34 -7.17 7.27
C LEU A 101 -3.12 -8.46 8.04
N ASN A 102 -1.91 -8.70 8.55
CA ASN A 102 -1.73 -9.70 9.60
C ASN A 102 -1.77 -9.04 10.99
N GLU A 103 -1.63 -9.84 12.05
CA GLU A 103 -1.64 -9.36 13.45
C GLU A 103 -0.58 -8.29 13.76
N LYS A 104 0.49 -8.22 12.97
CA LYS A 104 1.58 -7.24 13.10
C LYS A 104 1.33 -5.98 12.26
N GLY A 105 0.22 -5.90 11.53
CA GLY A 105 -0.12 -4.80 10.64
C GLY A 105 0.60 -4.83 9.29
N VAL A 106 1.32 -5.91 8.93
CA VAL A 106 1.95 -6.05 7.60
C VAL A 106 0.85 -6.10 6.56
N PHE A 107 0.99 -5.31 5.48
CA PHE A 107 -0.02 -5.19 4.45
C PHE A 107 0.23 -6.14 3.28
N TYR A 108 -0.81 -6.87 2.91
CA TYR A 108 -0.82 -7.89 1.88
C TYR A 108 -1.71 -7.49 0.71
N ARG A 109 -1.26 -7.86 -0.48
CA ARG A 109 -2.06 -7.89 -1.71
C ARG A 109 -1.98 -9.31 -2.25
N ASP A 110 -3.13 -9.97 -2.38
CA ASP A 110 -3.23 -11.31 -2.97
C ASP A 110 -2.23 -12.30 -2.32
N TYR A 111 -2.19 -12.35 -0.97
CA TYR A 111 -1.27 -13.15 -0.15
C TYR A 111 0.22 -12.79 -0.22
N THR A 112 0.61 -11.82 -1.04
CA THR A 112 1.97 -11.30 -1.08
C THR A 112 2.10 -10.08 -0.17
N PRO A 113 3.05 -10.06 0.79
CA PRO A 113 3.30 -8.87 1.58
C PRO A 113 3.95 -7.79 0.73
N ILE A 114 3.38 -6.58 0.72
CA ILE A 114 3.83 -5.47 -0.13
C ILE A 114 4.23 -4.22 0.65
N ALA A 115 3.94 -4.16 1.95
CA ALA A 115 4.43 -3.11 2.85
C ALA A 115 4.50 -3.61 4.30
N GLU A 116 5.44 -3.10 5.08
CA GLU A 116 5.62 -3.49 6.48
C GLU A 116 4.50 -2.99 7.40
N SER A 117 3.76 -1.99 6.94
CA SER A 117 2.55 -1.49 7.56
C SER A 117 1.60 -0.90 6.51
N PHE A 118 0.32 -0.77 6.84
CA PHE A 118 -0.61 -0.02 5.99
C PHE A 118 -0.20 1.45 5.81
N THR A 119 0.36 2.06 6.86
CA THR A 119 0.89 3.42 6.81
C THR A 119 1.96 3.56 5.74
N LYS A 120 2.91 2.62 5.68
CA LYS A 120 3.97 2.60 4.64
C LYS A 120 3.39 2.45 3.24
N TYR A 121 2.38 1.58 3.08
CA TYR A 121 1.65 1.48 1.83
C TYR A 121 1.02 2.81 1.40
N LEU A 122 0.36 3.52 2.33
CA LEU A 122 -0.21 4.84 2.04
C LEU A 122 0.84 5.91 1.80
N GLU A 123 1.99 5.89 2.47
CA GLU A 123 3.10 6.80 2.22
C GLU A 123 3.64 6.65 0.78
N GLN A 124 3.80 5.41 0.31
CA GLN A 124 4.17 5.13 -1.10
C GLN A 124 3.12 5.68 -2.07
N ARG A 125 1.83 5.53 -1.76
CA ARG A 125 0.75 6.10 -2.59
C ARG A 125 0.74 7.62 -2.57
N ALA A 126 0.91 8.22 -1.40
CA ALA A 126 0.93 9.66 -1.20
C ALA A 126 2.10 10.30 -1.95
N PHE A 127 3.27 9.65 -1.93
CA PHE A 127 4.43 10.05 -2.74
C PHE A 127 4.11 10.06 -4.23
N ARG A 128 3.54 8.97 -4.77
CA ARG A 128 3.12 8.90 -6.17
C ARG A 128 2.08 9.96 -6.53
N TRP A 129 1.08 10.17 -5.67
CA TRP A 129 0.07 11.20 -5.85
C TRP A 129 0.68 12.60 -5.88
N LYS A 130 1.64 12.90 -5.01
CA LYS A 130 2.34 14.19 -4.97
C LYS A 130 3.13 14.45 -6.25
N LEU A 131 3.79 13.44 -6.78
CA LEU A 131 4.49 13.52 -8.06
C LEU A 131 3.53 13.83 -9.21
N SER A 132 2.33 13.21 -9.21
CA SER A 132 1.33 13.43 -10.25
C SER A 132 0.66 14.82 -10.19
N GLN A 133 0.79 15.55 -9.09
CA GLN A 133 0.29 16.94 -9.02
C GLN A 133 1.14 17.94 -9.80
N ARG A 134 2.40 17.59 -10.12
CA ARG A 134 3.36 18.51 -10.73
C ARG A 134 3.58 18.22 -12.21
N THR A 135 3.59 16.94 -12.54
CA THR A 135 3.99 16.45 -13.87
C THR A 135 3.17 15.23 -14.23
N GLN A 136 2.88 15.06 -15.52
CA GLN A 136 2.34 13.79 -16.01
C GLN A 136 3.43 12.73 -16.03
N TRP A 137 3.15 11.54 -15.49
CA TRP A 137 4.11 10.44 -15.42
C TRP A 137 3.68 9.28 -16.32
N GLU A 138 4.65 8.66 -16.98
CA GLU A 138 4.50 7.46 -17.82
C GLU A 138 5.13 6.27 -17.11
N ALA A 139 4.41 5.15 -17.05
CA ALA A 139 5.00 3.90 -16.58
C ALA A 139 5.88 3.29 -17.68
N VAL A 140 7.08 2.85 -17.30
CA VAL A 140 8.04 2.20 -18.20
C VAL A 140 8.00 0.69 -17.97
N ASN A 141 7.72 -0.05 -19.03
CA ASN A 141 7.80 -1.51 -19.02
C ASN A 141 9.26 -1.94 -19.18
N LEU A 142 9.93 -2.19 -18.06
CA LEU A 142 11.33 -2.62 -18.04
C LEU A 142 11.44 -4.07 -18.52
N ALA A 143 12.27 -4.31 -19.54
CA ALA A 143 12.63 -5.66 -19.94
C ALA A 143 13.35 -6.40 -18.79
N GLU A 144 13.23 -7.72 -18.73
CA GLU A 144 13.76 -8.56 -17.65
C GLU A 144 15.25 -8.30 -17.37
N HIS A 145 16.07 -8.29 -18.42
CA HIS A 145 17.52 -8.02 -18.31
C HIS A 145 17.83 -6.63 -17.71
N VAL A 146 16.96 -5.64 -17.90
CA VAL A 146 17.10 -4.31 -17.28
C VAL A 146 16.77 -4.39 -15.80
N GLN A 147 15.73 -5.14 -15.44
CA GLN A 147 15.37 -5.35 -14.03
C GLN A 147 16.49 -6.08 -13.29
N ASP A 148 17.12 -7.08 -13.90
CA ASP A 148 18.24 -7.80 -13.29
C ASP A 148 19.46 -6.90 -13.07
N ALA A 149 19.83 -6.11 -14.09
CA ALA A 149 20.90 -5.13 -13.94
C ALA A 149 20.62 -4.11 -12.83
N ILE A 150 19.36 -3.68 -12.68
CA ILE A 150 18.95 -2.80 -11.57
C ILE A 150 19.10 -3.51 -10.22
N LYS A 151 18.75 -4.79 -10.10
CA LYS A 151 18.92 -5.57 -8.86
C LYS A 151 20.39 -5.73 -8.49
N GLU A 152 21.27 -5.93 -9.47
CA GLU A 152 22.72 -6.04 -9.25
C GLU A 152 23.35 -4.71 -8.79
N GLU A 153 22.92 -3.59 -9.38
CA GLU A 153 23.45 -2.26 -9.07
C GLU A 153 22.81 -1.62 -7.82
N GLN A 154 21.71 -2.17 -7.32
CA GLN A 154 20.95 -1.65 -6.17
C GLN A 154 21.80 -1.42 -4.92
N PRO A 155 22.59 -2.41 -4.42
CA PRO A 155 23.41 -2.24 -3.21
C PRO A 155 24.50 -1.17 -3.33
N GLY A 156 24.76 -0.64 -4.53
CA GLY A 156 25.73 0.40 -4.80
C GLY A 156 25.07 1.70 -5.26
N LYS A 157 24.90 1.85 -6.57
CA LYS A 157 24.60 3.13 -7.23
C LYS A 157 23.20 3.66 -6.98
N LEU A 158 22.22 2.81 -6.67
CA LEU A 158 20.85 3.28 -6.45
C LEU A 158 20.58 3.65 -5.00
N GLU A 159 21.29 3.05 -4.05
CA GLU A 159 21.05 3.29 -2.63
C GLU A 159 21.30 4.75 -2.24
N GLU A 160 22.17 5.48 -2.96
CA GLU A 160 22.36 6.93 -2.75
C GLU A 160 21.11 7.76 -3.08
N PHE A 161 20.20 7.21 -3.88
CA PHE A 161 18.96 7.86 -4.33
C PHE A 161 17.71 7.29 -3.63
N ILE A 162 17.88 6.52 -2.56
CA ILE A 162 16.74 5.93 -1.84
C ILE A 162 15.88 7.01 -1.20
N VAL A 163 14.56 6.93 -1.42
CA VAL A 163 13.57 7.74 -0.73
C VAL A 163 13.18 6.99 0.55
N ALA A 164 14.00 7.17 1.59
CA ALA A 164 13.88 6.43 2.85
C ALA A 164 12.48 6.55 3.51
N GLU A 165 11.82 7.71 3.36
CA GLU A 165 10.49 7.95 3.91
C GLU A 165 9.45 6.92 3.43
N VAL A 166 9.52 6.49 2.16
CA VAL A 166 8.52 5.62 1.55
C VAL A 166 9.04 4.23 1.20
N SER A 167 10.31 3.95 1.55
CA SER A 167 10.94 2.65 1.37
C SER A 167 10.82 1.81 2.64
N ASP A 168 10.63 0.51 2.48
CA ASP A 168 10.62 -0.47 3.57
C ASP A 168 11.34 -1.76 3.14
N ARG A 169 11.08 -2.88 3.82
CA ARG A 169 11.67 -4.18 3.48
C ARG A 169 11.02 -4.89 2.29
N TYR A 170 9.81 -4.48 1.88
CA TYR A 170 9.05 -5.11 0.79
C TYR A 170 9.11 -4.31 -0.50
N ALA A 171 9.32 -3.00 -0.40
CA ALA A 171 9.53 -2.13 -1.55
C ALA A 171 10.58 -1.06 -1.25
N LYS A 172 11.53 -0.92 -2.16
CA LYS A 172 12.49 0.19 -2.19
C LYS A 172 12.08 1.18 -3.27
N VAL A 173 12.02 2.45 -2.92
CA VAL A 173 11.71 3.54 -3.87
C VAL A 173 12.95 4.40 -4.02
N TYR A 174 13.38 4.56 -5.26
CA TYR A 174 14.53 5.38 -5.64
C TYR A 174 14.07 6.54 -6.50
N GLN A 175 14.70 7.70 -6.33
CA GLN A 175 14.49 8.87 -7.17
C GLN A 175 15.84 9.39 -7.67
N PRO A 176 16.42 8.78 -8.72
CA PRO A 176 17.73 9.17 -9.24
C PRO A 176 17.80 10.63 -9.68
N ASN A 177 16.69 11.17 -10.17
CA ASN A 177 16.54 12.57 -10.54
C ASN A 177 15.06 13.00 -10.43
N GLN A 178 14.77 14.27 -10.74
CA GLN A 178 13.42 14.82 -10.63
C GLN A 178 12.37 14.20 -11.59
N ASP A 179 12.83 13.55 -12.66
CA ASP A 179 12.04 13.07 -13.78
C ASP A 179 12.02 11.54 -13.90
N LEU A 180 12.65 10.80 -12.97
CA LEU A 180 12.71 9.34 -12.93
C LEU A 180 12.51 8.82 -11.51
N VAL A 181 11.60 7.86 -11.36
CA VAL A 181 11.34 7.13 -10.12
C VAL A 181 11.37 5.63 -10.40
N ILE A 182 11.99 4.87 -9.52
CA ILE A 182 12.07 3.42 -9.60
C ILE A 182 11.49 2.84 -8.30
N LYS A 183 10.54 1.91 -8.42
CA LYS A 183 10.09 1.07 -7.31
C LYS A 183 10.56 -0.35 -7.55
N SER A 184 11.44 -0.83 -6.68
CA SER A 184 11.94 -2.19 -6.64
C SER A 184 11.15 -3.00 -5.61
N MET A 185 10.53 -4.09 -6.04
CA MET A 185 9.94 -5.14 -5.21
C MET A 185 10.65 -6.46 -5.53
N PRO A 186 10.60 -7.49 -4.65
CA PRO A 186 11.32 -8.74 -4.86
C PRO A 186 11.10 -9.37 -6.25
N GLU A 187 9.85 -9.35 -6.72
CA GLU A 187 9.45 -10.01 -7.97
C GLU A 187 9.40 -9.06 -9.18
N GLN A 188 9.36 -7.74 -8.95
CA GLN A 188 9.10 -6.78 -10.01
C GLN A 188 9.77 -5.44 -9.74
N ILE A 189 10.37 -4.87 -10.76
CA ILE A 189 10.80 -3.47 -10.77
C ILE A 189 9.91 -2.68 -11.71
N THR A 190 9.36 -1.58 -11.21
CA THR A 190 8.60 -0.61 -12.01
C THR A 190 9.36 0.70 -12.04
N ALA A 191 9.45 1.31 -13.23
CA ALA A 191 9.95 2.67 -13.37
C ALA A 191 8.82 3.60 -13.86
N TRP A 192 8.88 4.85 -13.43
CA TRP A 192 8.06 5.93 -13.97
C TRP A 192 8.96 7.08 -14.38
N LYS A 193 8.68 7.67 -15.54
CA LYS A 193 9.36 8.89 -16.00
C LYS A 193 8.39 10.02 -16.25
N ALA A 194 8.86 11.25 -16.16
CA ALA A 194 8.11 12.42 -16.60
C ALA A 194 7.79 12.31 -18.10
N ALA A 195 6.53 12.51 -18.47
CA ALA A 195 6.05 12.39 -19.83
C ALA A 195 6.81 13.32 -20.78
N GLY A 196 7.16 12.83 -21.97
CA GLY A 196 7.94 13.58 -22.96
C GLY A 196 9.43 13.76 -22.63
N THR A 197 9.92 13.24 -21.51
CA THR A 197 11.36 13.21 -21.21
C THR A 197 12.00 11.90 -21.69
N ARG A 198 13.27 11.98 -22.07
CA ARG A 198 14.14 10.82 -22.26
C ARG A 198 14.92 10.61 -20.97
N GLN A 199 14.81 9.44 -20.37
CA GLN A 199 15.54 9.11 -19.15
C GLN A 199 16.58 8.04 -19.48
N GLN A 200 17.73 8.13 -18.82
CA GLN A 200 18.75 7.11 -18.88
C GLN A 200 18.96 6.56 -17.48
N LEU A 201 18.95 5.25 -17.35
CA LEU A 201 19.28 4.55 -16.12
C LEU A 201 20.45 3.62 -16.40
N PHE A 202 21.60 3.95 -15.83
CA PHE A 202 22.88 3.33 -16.17
C PHE A 202 23.17 3.46 -17.68
N TYR A 203 23.15 2.35 -18.42
CA TYR A 203 23.36 2.27 -19.85
C TYR A 203 22.07 1.95 -20.63
N PHE A 204 20.91 2.00 -19.95
CA PHE A 204 19.60 1.76 -20.56
C PHE A 204 18.85 3.07 -20.79
N GLU A 205 18.34 3.27 -22.01
CA GLU A 205 17.34 4.31 -22.28
C GLU A 205 15.95 3.82 -21.85
N LEU A 206 15.21 4.69 -21.16
CA LEU A 206 13.88 4.43 -20.58
C LEU A 206 12.78 5.30 -21.21
#